data_AF-A0A1X6WVX3-F1
#
_entry.id   AF-A0A1X6WVX3-F1
#
_cell.length_a   1.000
_cell.length_b   1.000
_cell.length_c   1.000
_cell.angle_alpha   90.00
_cell.angle_beta   90.00
_cell.angle_gamma   90.00
#
_symmetry.space_group_name_H-M   'P 1'
#
loop_
_entity.id
_entity.type
_entity.pdbx_description
1 polymer ?
#
loop_
_entity_poly.entity_id
_entity_poly.type
_entity_poly.pdbx_seq_one_letter_code
_entity_poly.pdbx_strand_id
1 'polypeptide(L)'
;MAARPLPLLILPPTMREERRMTAHRPDLTDSPPVPVYVLSDSTGISAETMASALLLQFPAVTFERHVLPFITTVDEARAVVERIDADSRGPAQPLVFMTVVDETVRAELRRCAVPTIDFVGDHMPVIEKALGRHGDHRIAALHGTGDQRRYNRRMAAVEFAIEHDDGQSLRALEKADLVLIAPSRCGKTPTSMFLALQHGLFVANYPLIDEDLEVDDLPRPLTELRDRCFGLVSSPQRLHEVRSERRPGSRYASEQQVVWELTRAQRMYRRHTIPFVDTSTRSVEEIATIILQKFPRAGSSTDKDVS
;
A
#
# COMPACT_ATOMS: atom_id res chain seq x y z
N MET A 1 -56.36 -32.22 38.67
CA MET A 1 -57.27 -31.05 38.69
C MET A 1 -56.47 -29.85 39.18
N ALA A 2 -56.31 -28.73 38.51
CA ALA A 2 -56.59 -28.30 37.14
C ALA A 2 -55.61 -27.13 36.89
N ALA A 3 -54.89 -27.15 35.76
CA ALA A 3 -54.06 -26.04 35.33
C ALA A 3 -54.97 -24.84 35.04
N ARG A 4 -54.70 -23.68 35.66
CA ARG A 4 -55.33 -22.41 35.30
C ARG A 4 -54.60 -21.83 34.08
N PRO A 5 -55.29 -21.53 32.97
CA PRO A 5 -54.66 -20.92 31.80
C PRO A 5 -54.41 -19.43 32.04
N LEU A 6 -53.23 -18.96 31.62
CA LEU A 6 -52.91 -17.53 31.50
C LEU A 6 -53.66 -16.94 30.29
N PRO A 7 -54.14 -15.69 30.37
CA PRO A 7 -54.94 -15.09 29.30
C PRO A 7 -54.09 -14.70 28.07
N LEU A 8 -54.70 -14.88 26.90
CA LEU A 8 -54.27 -14.42 25.58
C LEU A 8 -54.01 -12.90 25.61
N LEU A 9 -52.76 -12.46 25.41
CA LEU A 9 -52.49 -11.06 25.05
C LEU A 9 -52.62 -10.94 23.53
N ILE A 10 -53.70 -10.28 23.11
CA ILE A 10 -54.04 -9.96 21.73
C ILE A 10 -53.02 -8.92 21.23
N LEU A 11 -52.20 -9.30 20.24
CA LEU A 11 -51.39 -8.36 19.46
C LEU A 11 -52.31 -7.60 18.48
N PRO A 12 -52.32 -6.25 18.46
CA PRO A 12 -53.03 -5.51 17.42
C PRO A 12 -52.22 -5.52 16.11
N PRO A 13 -52.87 -5.65 14.94
CA PRO A 13 -52.21 -5.58 13.65
C PRO A 13 -52.19 -4.13 13.13
N THR A 14 -51.06 -3.67 12.61
CA THR A 14 -51.02 -2.81 11.40
C THR A 14 -49.60 -2.62 10.89
N MET A 15 -49.19 -3.52 9.99
CA MET A 15 -48.34 -3.16 8.85
C MET A 15 -49.16 -2.27 7.92
N ARG A 16 -48.98 -0.93 7.98
CA ARG A 16 -49.34 0.01 6.92
C ARG A 16 -48.95 1.45 7.29
N GLU A 17 -47.65 1.73 7.47
CA GLU A 17 -47.15 3.12 7.43
C GLU A 17 -45.62 3.21 7.21
N GLU A 18 -45.08 2.49 6.23
CA GLU A 18 -43.66 2.62 5.82
C GLU A 18 -43.48 3.18 4.40
N ARG A 19 -44.48 3.91 3.88
CA ARG A 19 -44.40 4.52 2.54
C ARG A 19 -44.73 5.99 2.56
N ARG A 20 -43.99 6.81 3.33
CA ARG A 20 -43.85 8.25 3.05
C ARG A 20 -42.73 8.97 3.81
N MET A 21 -41.50 8.46 3.78
CA MET A 21 -40.32 9.30 4.01
C MET A 21 -39.19 8.86 3.06
N THR A 22 -39.39 9.06 1.76
CA THR A 22 -38.24 9.37 0.89
C THR A 22 -37.76 10.75 1.31
N ALA A 23 -36.94 10.78 2.37
CA ALA A 23 -36.08 11.91 2.63
C ALA A 23 -35.26 12.13 1.36
N HIS A 24 -35.44 13.29 0.76
CA HIS A 24 -34.56 13.84 -0.25
C HIS A 24 -33.14 13.79 0.34
N ARG A 25 -32.35 12.78 -0.05
CA ARG A 25 -30.90 12.82 0.17
C ARG A 25 -30.44 14.02 -0.66
N PRO A 26 -29.91 15.10 -0.06
CA PRO A 26 -29.32 16.16 -0.86
C PRO A 26 -28.27 15.51 -1.76
N ASP A 27 -28.28 15.91 -3.02
CA ASP A 27 -27.28 15.50 -3.99
C ASP A 27 -25.92 16.03 -3.46
N LEU A 28 -25.15 15.16 -2.79
CA LEU A 28 -23.91 15.54 -2.10
C LEU A 28 -22.79 15.94 -3.06
N THR A 29 -23.01 15.81 -4.36
CA THR A 29 -22.04 16.17 -5.40
C THR A 29 -21.79 17.68 -5.52
N ASP A 30 -22.57 18.52 -4.83
CA ASP A 30 -22.44 19.98 -4.86
C ASP A 30 -21.95 20.59 -3.53
N SER A 31 -21.47 19.76 -2.59
CA SER A 31 -20.85 20.26 -1.36
C SER A 31 -19.46 20.82 -1.64
N PRO A 32 -19.10 21.99 -1.07
CA PRO A 32 -17.77 22.54 -1.23
C PRO A 32 -16.71 21.54 -0.76
N PRO A 33 -15.54 21.47 -1.42
CA PRO A 33 -14.46 20.60 -0.96
C PRO A 33 -14.09 20.90 0.50
N VAL A 34 -13.88 19.85 1.29
CA VAL A 34 -13.44 19.95 2.68
C VAL A 34 -11.91 20.07 2.68
N PRO A 35 -11.32 21.17 3.21
CA PRO A 35 -9.88 21.28 3.33
C PRO A 35 -9.31 20.26 4.34
N VAL A 36 -8.23 19.59 3.95
CA VAL A 36 -7.53 18.60 4.77
C VAL A 36 -6.07 18.99 4.84
N TYR A 37 -5.62 19.36 6.02
CA TYR A 37 -4.25 19.72 6.32
C TYR A 37 -3.50 18.53 6.90
N VAL A 38 -2.38 18.17 6.27
CA VAL A 38 -1.46 17.11 6.73
C VAL A 38 -0.17 17.76 7.19
N LEU A 39 0.09 17.73 8.50
CA LEU A 39 1.20 18.44 9.14
C LEU A 39 2.28 17.45 9.60
N SER A 40 3.55 17.75 9.33
CA SER A 40 4.65 16.92 9.82
C SER A 40 5.93 17.72 10.05
N ASP A 41 6.72 17.30 11.02
CA ASP A 41 8.11 17.76 11.25
C ASP A 41 9.12 17.05 10.32
N SER A 42 8.64 16.16 9.45
CA SER A 42 9.39 15.43 8.43
C SER A 42 8.67 15.53 7.08
N THR A 43 8.70 14.48 6.26
CA THR A 43 8.15 14.47 4.90
C THR A 43 6.62 14.51 4.81
N GLY A 44 5.89 14.18 5.88
CA GLY A 44 4.43 14.09 5.85
C GLY A 44 3.84 12.82 5.20
N ILE A 45 4.66 11.98 4.56
CA ILE A 45 4.19 10.77 3.84
C ILE A 45 3.38 9.84 4.75
N SER A 46 3.85 9.61 5.98
CA SER A 46 3.15 8.75 6.95
C SER A 46 1.80 9.34 7.37
N ALA A 47 1.75 10.63 7.71
CA ALA A 47 0.52 11.32 8.07
C ALA A 47 -0.49 11.31 6.92
N GLU A 48 -0.03 11.57 5.70
CA GLU A 48 -0.89 11.55 4.50
C GLU A 48 -1.45 10.17 4.22
N THR A 49 -0.63 9.12 4.37
CA THR A 49 -1.06 7.73 4.19
C THR A 49 -2.15 7.37 5.20
N MET A 50 -1.96 7.71 6.47
CA MET A 50 -2.94 7.45 7.52
C MET A 50 -4.23 8.27 7.34
N ALA A 51 -4.10 9.57 7.02
CA ALA A 51 -5.23 10.43 6.71
C ALA A 51 -6.04 9.87 5.53
N SER A 52 -5.37 9.47 4.45
CA SER A 52 -6.03 8.91 3.26
C SER A 52 -6.80 7.63 3.60
N ALA A 53 -6.23 6.74 4.41
CA ALA A 53 -6.91 5.52 4.85
C ALA A 53 -8.21 5.81 5.63
N LEU A 54 -8.23 6.85 6.46
CA LEU A 54 -9.41 7.26 7.22
C LEU A 54 -10.46 7.95 6.33
N LEU A 55 -10.00 8.84 5.43
CA LEU A 55 -10.89 9.61 4.56
C LEU A 55 -11.57 8.76 3.48
N LEU A 56 -10.99 7.62 3.10
CA LEU A 56 -11.62 6.65 2.19
C LEU A 56 -12.98 6.12 2.68
N GLN A 57 -13.29 6.25 3.98
CA GLN A 57 -14.60 5.89 4.54
C GLN A 57 -15.72 6.87 4.15
N PHE A 58 -15.39 7.99 3.50
CA PHE A 58 -16.32 9.04 3.12
C PHE A 58 -16.32 9.28 1.59
N PRO A 59 -16.72 8.29 0.77
CA PRO A 59 -16.62 8.36 -0.70
C PRO A 59 -17.51 9.44 -1.34
N ALA A 60 -18.50 9.96 -0.60
CA ALA A 60 -19.38 11.03 -1.06
C ALA A 60 -18.85 12.45 -0.75
N VAL A 61 -17.70 12.56 -0.09
CA VAL A 61 -17.09 13.85 0.29
C VAL A 61 -15.88 14.13 -0.59
N THR A 62 -15.86 15.32 -1.18
CA THR A 62 -14.68 15.82 -1.89
C THR A 62 -13.73 16.47 -0.90
N PHE A 63 -12.48 16.03 -0.87
CA PHE A 63 -11.43 16.57 0.01
C PHE A 63 -10.38 17.33 -0.81
N GLU A 64 -10.03 18.53 -0.38
CA GLU A 64 -8.89 19.30 -0.89
C GLU A 64 -7.72 19.14 0.08
N ARG A 65 -6.61 18.54 -0.37
CA ARG A 65 -5.49 18.18 0.51
C ARG A 65 -4.35 19.20 0.43
N HIS A 66 -3.83 19.58 1.59
CA HIS A 66 -2.65 20.42 1.76
C HIS A 66 -1.64 19.72 2.66
N VAL A 67 -0.52 19.25 2.09
CA VAL A 67 0.58 18.67 2.87
C VAL A 67 1.58 19.76 3.22
N LEU A 68 1.82 19.96 4.51
CA LEU A 68 2.75 20.93 5.08
C LEU A 68 3.86 20.17 5.83
N PRO A 69 4.95 19.79 5.13
CA PRO A 69 6.07 19.06 5.72
C PRO A 69 7.05 20.01 6.41
N PHE A 70 8.00 19.43 7.15
CA PHE A 70 9.14 20.10 7.79
C PHE A 70 8.77 21.28 8.71
N ILE A 71 7.65 21.18 9.43
CA ILE A 71 7.30 22.13 10.49
C ILE A 71 8.16 21.79 11.71
N THR A 72 9.29 22.49 11.85
CA THR A 72 10.34 22.14 12.83
C THR A 72 10.54 23.21 13.90
N THR A 73 9.90 24.37 13.74
CA THR A 73 9.99 25.48 14.69
C THR A 73 8.61 25.95 15.15
N VAL A 74 8.58 26.58 16.32
CA VAL A 74 7.36 27.18 16.89
C VAL A 74 6.81 28.29 15.99
N ASP A 75 7.67 29.09 15.36
CA ASP A 75 7.23 30.19 14.49
C ASP A 75 6.59 29.65 13.19
N GLU A 76 7.14 28.58 12.61
CA GLU A 76 6.49 27.86 11.50
C GLU A 76 5.14 27.30 11.90
N ALA A 77 5.05 26.67 13.08
CA ALA A 77 3.80 26.14 13.60
C ALA A 77 2.74 27.24 13.78
N ARG A 78 3.12 28.41 14.29
CA ARG A 78 2.20 29.55 14.44
C ARG A 78 1.67 30.03 13.09
N ALA A 79 2.54 30.18 12.09
CA ALA A 79 2.12 30.56 10.74
C ALA A 79 1.15 29.54 10.12
N VAL A 80 1.37 28.25 10.39
CA VAL A 80 0.47 27.16 9.96
C VAL A 80 -0.89 27.25 10.65
N VAL A 81 -0.91 27.46 11.97
CA VAL A 81 -2.15 27.64 12.75
C VAL A 81 -2.94 28.84 12.23
N GLU A 82 -2.29 29.99 12.05
CA GLU A 82 -2.94 31.21 11.53
C GLU A 82 -3.58 30.98 10.15
N ARG A 83 -2.89 30.24 9.28
CA ARG A 83 -3.42 29.87 7.95
C ARG A 83 -4.65 28.96 8.07
N ILE A 84 -4.58 27.92 8.88
CA ILE A 84 -5.69 26.95 9.04
C ILE A 84 -6.91 27.63 9.66
N ASP A 85 -6.71 28.50 10.65
CA ASP A 85 -7.76 29.26 11.30
C ASP A 85 -8.37 30.35 10.38
N ALA A 86 -7.61 30.86 9.40
CA ALA A 86 -8.16 31.71 8.36
C ALA A 86 -9.09 30.92 7.43
N ASP A 87 -8.67 29.72 7.03
CA ASP A 87 -9.43 28.82 6.16
C ASP A 87 -10.68 28.26 6.84
N SER A 88 -10.70 28.18 8.17
CA SER A 88 -11.89 27.77 8.92
C SER A 88 -13.07 28.74 8.80
N ARG A 89 -12.86 29.92 8.21
CA ARG A 89 -13.91 30.90 7.86
C ARG A 89 -14.53 30.63 6.49
N GLY A 90 -13.97 29.68 5.75
CA GLY A 90 -14.47 29.24 4.45
C GLY A 90 -15.79 28.45 4.54
N PRO A 91 -16.27 27.94 3.40
CA PRO A 91 -17.58 27.28 3.31
C PRO A 91 -17.60 25.87 3.92
N ALA A 92 -16.44 25.28 4.24
CA ALA A 92 -16.30 23.98 4.87
C ALA A 92 -15.26 24.05 6.01
N GLN A 93 -15.51 23.33 7.11
CA GLN A 93 -14.59 23.26 8.23
C GLN A 93 -13.37 22.38 7.87
N PRO A 94 -12.13 22.90 8.02
CA PRO A 94 -10.93 22.11 7.77
C PRO A 94 -10.77 20.94 8.74
N LEU A 95 -10.06 19.91 8.31
CA LEU A 95 -9.56 18.81 9.15
C LEU A 95 -8.03 18.85 9.19
N VAL A 96 -7.46 18.59 10.36
CA VAL A 96 -6.00 18.49 10.52
C VAL A 96 -5.62 17.06 10.90
N PHE A 97 -4.62 16.52 10.22
CA PHE A 97 -3.93 15.29 10.56
C PHE A 97 -2.47 15.61 10.77
N MET A 98 -1.87 15.15 11.87
CA MET A 98 -0.46 15.47 12.12
C MET A 98 0.37 14.33 12.68
N THR A 99 1.63 14.31 12.27
CA THR A 99 2.71 13.51 12.86
C THR A 99 3.86 14.43 13.20
N VAL A 100 3.82 15.01 14.40
CA VAL A 100 4.87 15.87 14.95
C VAL A 100 5.33 15.28 16.27
N VAL A 101 6.64 15.07 16.41
CA VAL A 101 7.26 14.44 17.57
C VAL A 101 7.72 15.48 18.58
N ASP A 102 8.28 16.60 18.13
CA ASP A 102 8.72 17.68 19.02
C ASP A 102 7.53 18.27 19.79
N GLU A 103 7.57 18.18 21.12
CA GLU A 103 6.47 18.61 21.98
C GLU A 103 6.17 20.10 21.86
N THR A 104 7.19 20.94 21.67
CA THR A 104 7.02 22.40 21.66
C THR A 104 6.31 22.86 20.39
N VAL A 105 6.72 22.31 19.24
CA VAL A 105 6.08 22.54 17.95
C VAL A 105 4.66 21.96 17.97
N ARG A 106 4.51 20.75 18.47
CA ARG A 106 3.22 20.06 18.56
C ARG A 106 2.21 20.80 19.41
N ALA A 107 2.63 21.32 20.56
CA ALA A 107 1.77 22.09 21.46
C ALA A 107 1.21 23.34 20.78
N GLU A 108 1.99 24.00 19.93
CA GLU A 108 1.53 25.16 19.16
C GLU A 108 0.56 24.76 18.04
N LEU A 109 0.84 23.67 17.31
CA LEU A 109 -0.08 23.14 16.28
C LEU A 109 -1.43 22.67 16.87
N ARG A 110 -1.44 22.15 18.10
CA ARG A 110 -2.69 21.78 18.81
C ARG A 110 -3.59 22.97 19.13
N ARG A 111 -3.13 24.21 18.92
CA ARG A 111 -3.93 25.42 19.15
C ARG A 111 -4.88 25.74 17.99
N CYS A 112 -4.77 25.03 16.86
CA CYS A 112 -5.73 25.08 15.76
C CYS A 112 -7.16 24.98 16.29
N ALA A 113 -8.05 25.88 15.83
CA ALA A 113 -9.45 25.90 16.26
C ALA A 113 -10.31 24.81 15.58
N VAL A 114 -9.70 23.99 14.73
CA VAL A 114 -10.36 22.98 13.89
C VAL A 114 -10.10 21.55 14.42
N PRO A 115 -10.95 20.56 14.05
CA PRO A 115 -10.73 19.18 14.44
C PRO A 115 -9.35 18.68 14.00
N THR A 116 -8.58 18.22 14.99
CA THR A 116 -7.18 17.82 14.83
C THR A 116 -7.01 16.38 15.30
N ILE A 117 -6.43 15.55 14.43
CA ILE A 117 -6.04 14.17 14.72
C ILE A 117 -4.52 14.14 14.85
N ASP A 118 -4.02 13.88 16.06
CA ASP A 118 -2.60 13.85 16.36
C ASP A 118 -2.12 12.41 16.57
N PHE A 119 -1.65 11.80 15.48
CA PHE A 119 -1.23 10.40 15.49
C PHE A 119 -0.06 10.11 16.43
N VAL A 120 0.72 11.13 16.82
CA VAL A 120 1.83 10.94 17.76
C VAL A 120 1.37 11.23 19.18
N GLY A 121 0.87 12.43 19.44
CA GLY A 121 0.51 12.84 20.80
C GLY A 121 -0.63 12.04 21.40
N ASP A 122 -1.58 11.54 20.60
CA ASP A 122 -2.72 10.77 21.09
C ASP A 122 -2.37 9.30 21.39
N HIS A 123 -1.26 8.80 20.84
CA HIS A 123 -0.85 7.40 20.97
C HIS A 123 0.44 7.19 21.77
N MET A 124 1.34 8.18 21.81
CA MET A 124 2.61 8.07 22.54
C MET A 124 2.42 7.72 24.03
N PRO A 125 1.50 8.34 24.79
CA PRO A 125 1.32 7.99 26.21
C PRO A 125 0.91 6.54 26.43
N VAL A 126 0.19 5.93 25.48
CA VAL A 126 -0.21 4.51 25.54
C VAL A 126 1.02 3.62 25.39
N ILE A 127 1.91 3.97 24.45
CA ILE A 127 3.16 3.23 24.19
C ILE A 127 4.10 3.33 25.39
N GLU A 128 4.32 4.54 25.93
CA GLU A 128 5.21 4.76 27.07
C GLU A 128 4.76 4.00 28.32
N LYS A 129 3.44 4.02 28.58
CA LYS A 129 2.86 3.25 29.68
C LYS A 129 3.10 1.75 29.50
N ALA A 130 2.96 1.23 28.28
CA ALA A 130 3.18 -0.18 27.98
C ALA A 130 4.66 -0.58 28.11
N LEU A 131 5.58 0.32 27.75
CA LEU A 131 7.02 0.08 27.82
C LEU A 131 7.64 0.41 29.19
N GLY A 132 6.90 1.11 30.06
CA GLY A 132 7.41 1.59 31.35
C GLY A 132 8.56 2.60 31.21
N ARG A 133 8.64 3.30 30.08
CA ARG A 133 9.69 4.27 29.76
C ARG A 133 9.11 5.42 28.94
N HIS A 134 9.60 6.63 29.17
CA HIS A 134 9.28 7.78 28.34
C HIS A 134 10.08 7.73 27.03
N GLY A 135 9.47 8.21 25.95
CA GLY A 135 10.15 8.47 24.69
C GLY A 135 11.01 9.72 24.79
N ASP A 136 11.98 9.85 23.88
CA ASP A 136 12.86 11.03 23.87
C ASP A 136 12.13 12.29 23.38
N HIS A 137 10.96 12.15 22.73
CA HIS A 137 10.15 13.24 22.15
C HIS A 137 10.94 14.24 21.31
N ARG A 138 11.97 13.74 20.62
CA ARG A 138 12.82 14.52 19.73
C ARG A 138 12.71 13.94 18.34
N ILE A 139 12.84 14.81 17.35
CA ILE A 139 13.07 14.38 15.97
C ILE A 139 14.32 13.50 16.01
N ALA A 140 14.14 12.20 15.76
CA ALA A 140 15.26 11.28 15.71
C ALA A 140 16.23 11.76 14.63
N ALA A 141 17.51 11.96 14.97
CA ALA A 141 18.53 12.10 13.95
C ALA A 141 18.48 10.81 13.11
N LEU A 142 18.17 10.94 11.83
CA LEU A 142 17.93 9.85 10.87
C LEU A 142 19.14 8.91 10.61
N HIS A 143 20.12 8.83 11.51
CA HIS A 143 21.42 8.22 11.26
C HIS A 143 21.98 7.43 12.46
N GLY A 144 21.22 6.46 12.96
CA GLY A 144 21.78 5.38 13.78
C GLY A 144 22.55 4.36 12.92
N THR A 145 23.56 3.68 13.47
CA THR A 145 24.36 2.66 12.74
C THR A 145 23.54 1.46 12.22
N GLY A 146 22.43 1.12 12.89
CA GLY A 146 21.46 0.13 12.41
C GLY A 146 20.69 0.60 11.17
N ASP A 147 20.42 1.91 11.07
CA ASP A 147 19.73 2.51 9.93
C ASP A 147 20.64 2.56 8.70
N GLN A 148 21.94 2.84 8.88
CA GLN A 148 22.91 2.84 7.78
C GLN A 148 23.04 1.47 7.12
N ARG A 149 23.09 0.37 7.90
CA ARG A 149 23.15 -0.99 7.32
C ARG A 149 21.87 -1.33 6.56
N ARG A 150 20.71 -0.98 7.10
CA ARG A 150 19.41 -1.19 6.44
C ARG A 150 19.28 -0.35 5.17
N TYR A 151 19.74 0.90 5.21
CA TYR A 151 19.81 1.79 4.06
C TYR A 151 20.73 1.22 2.98
N ASN A 152 21.97 0.86 3.32
CA ASN A 152 22.93 0.31 2.37
C ASN A 152 22.41 -0.98 1.71
N ARG A 153 21.80 -1.89 2.49
CA ARG A 153 21.21 -3.11 1.92
C ARG A 153 20.07 -2.79 0.95
N ARG A 154 19.22 -1.83 1.30
CA ARG A 154 18.11 -1.37 0.44
C ARG A 154 18.63 -0.76 -0.86
N MET A 155 19.69 0.06 -0.81
CA MET A 155 20.31 0.63 -2.01
C MET A 155 20.92 -0.46 -2.90
N ALA A 156 21.62 -1.43 -2.31
CA ALA A 156 22.15 -2.58 -3.05
C ALA A 156 21.04 -3.44 -3.68
N ALA A 157 19.91 -3.62 -2.98
CA ALA A 157 18.76 -4.32 -3.52
C ALA A 157 18.12 -3.58 -4.70
N VAL A 158 18.03 -2.25 -4.63
CA VAL A 158 17.52 -1.41 -5.73
C VAL A 158 18.46 -1.47 -6.93
N GLU A 159 19.77 -1.35 -6.73
CA GLU A 159 20.77 -1.49 -7.80
C GLU A 159 20.67 -2.86 -8.47
N PHE A 160 20.58 -3.94 -7.67
CA PHE A 160 20.37 -5.29 -8.19
C PHE A 160 19.08 -5.40 -9.01
N ALA A 161 17.97 -4.85 -8.54
CA ALA A 161 16.69 -4.91 -9.26
C ALA A 161 16.74 -4.16 -10.60
N ILE A 162 17.46 -3.03 -10.67
CA ILE A 162 17.67 -2.28 -11.91
C ILE A 162 18.53 -3.08 -12.89
N GLU A 163 19.64 -3.66 -12.42
CA GLU A 163 20.55 -4.47 -13.25
C GLU A 163 19.88 -5.74 -13.82
N HIS A 164 18.87 -6.27 -13.14
CA HIS A 164 18.16 -7.50 -13.49
C HIS A 164 16.74 -7.25 -14.00
N ASP A 165 16.40 -6.01 -14.36
CA ASP A 165 15.12 -5.70 -15.00
C ASP A 165 15.11 -6.13 -16.48
N ASP A 166 13.98 -6.64 -16.95
CA ASP A 166 13.71 -6.95 -18.36
C ASP A 166 14.83 -7.73 -19.10
N GLY A 167 15.49 -8.68 -18.43
CA GLY A 167 16.49 -9.58 -19.05
C GLY A 167 17.84 -8.93 -19.36
N GLN A 168 18.13 -7.76 -18.78
CA GLN A 168 19.41 -7.06 -18.93
C GLN A 168 20.61 -7.90 -18.47
N SER A 169 20.42 -8.77 -17.48
CA SER A 169 21.42 -9.72 -17.00
C SER A 169 20.78 -10.99 -16.46
N LEU A 170 21.23 -12.15 -16.96
CA LEU A 170 21.03 -13.46 -16.32
C LEU A 170 22.21 -13.87 -15.43
N ARG A 171 23.24 -13.01 -15.33
CA ARG A 171 24.38 -13.25 -14.45
C ARG A 171 23.94 -13.04 -13.02
N ALA A 172 24.50 -13.78 -12.08
CA ALA A 172 24.26 -13.59 -10.66
C ALA A 172 22.79 -13.76 -10.20
N LEU A 173 21.94 -14.45 -10.98
CA LEU A 173 20.58 -14.78 -10.58
C LEU A 173 20.54 -15.56 -9.25
N GLU A 174 21.58 -16.32 -8.94
CA GLU A 174 21.75 -17.04 -7.67
C GLU A 174 21.84 -16.12 -6.45
N LYS A 175 22.09 -14.82 -6.63
CA LYS A 175 22.06 -13.81 -5.56
C LYS A 175 20.67 -13.25 -5.29
N ALA A 176 19.68 -13.53 -6.15
CA ALA A 176 18.33 -13.04 -5.95
C ALA A 176 17.68 -13.73 -4.74
N ASP A 177 17.06 -12.91 -3.89
CA ASP A 177 16.13 -13.37 -2.85
C ASP A 177 14.82 -13.88 -3.49
N LEU A 178 14.44 -13.29 -4.63
CA LEU A 178 13.21 -13.56 -5.36
C LEU A 178 13.42 -13.38 -6.88
N VAL A 179 12.87 -14.28 -7.68
CA VAL A 179 12.87 -14.18 -9.14
C VAL A 179 11.43 -14.08 -9.64
N LEU A 180 11.04 -12.91 -10.16
CA LEU A 180 9.74 -12.72 -10.77
C LEU A 180 9.76 -13.26 -12.20
N ILE A 181 8.93 -14.27 -12.46
CA ILE A 181 8.79 -14.89 -13.78
C ILE A 181 7.43 -14.52 -14.35
N ALA A 182 7.39 -13.97 -15.56
CA ALA A 182 6.14 -13.62 -16.24
C ALA A 182 6.35 -13.26 -17.70
N PRO A 183 5.30 -13.37 -18.55
CA PRO A 183 5.28 -12.69 -19.84
C PRO A 183 5.53 -11.18 -19.70
N SER A 184 6.01 -10.55 -20.78
CA SER A 184 6.23 -9.10 -20.81
C SER A 184 4.93 -8.34 -20.48
N ARG A 185 5.02 -7.26 -19.68
CA ARG A 185 3.90 -6.41 -19.23
C ARG A 185 2.94 -6.99 -18.18
N CYS A 186 3.28 -8.07 -17.48
CA CYS A 186 2.54 -8.53 -16.29
C CYS A 186 2.98 -7.85 -14.97
N GLY A 187 3.54 -6.64 -15.01
CA GLY A 187 3.86 -5.88 -13.78
C GLY A 187 5.15 -6.26 -13.04
N LYS A 188 6.11 -6.97 -13.67
CA LYS A 188 7.39 -7.35 -13.04
C LYS A 188 8.20 -6.16 -12.52
N THR A 189 8.58 -5.22 -13.40
CA THR A 189 9.39 -4.05 -13.08
C THR A 189 8.87 -3.24 -11.88
N PRO A 190 7.62 -2.74 -11.87
CA PRO A 190 7.14 -1.97 -10.72
C PRO A 190 7.11 -2.81 -9.43
N THR A 191 6.77 -4.10 -9.52
CA THR A 191 6.77 -5.01 -8.36
C THR A 191 8.16 -5.24 -7.79
N SER A 192 9.15 -5.52 -8.65
CA SER A 192 10.54 -5.72 -8.23
C SER A 192 11.14 -4.49 -7.57
N MET A 193 10.90 -3.31 -8.15
CA MET A 193 11.40 -2.04 -7.61
C MET A 193 10.75 -1.72 -6.26
N PHE A 194 9.45 -1.97 -6.11
CA PHE A 194 8.77 -1.79 -4.84
C PHE A 194 9.31 -2.73 -3.76
N LEU A 195 9.49 -4.01 -4.08
CA LEU A 195 10.05 -5.00 -3.14
C LEU A 195 11.50 -4.66 -2.74
N ALA A 196 12.31 -4.19 -3.67
CA ALA A 196 13.66 -3.71 -3.39
C ALA A 196 13.66 -2.47 -2.49
N LEU A 197 12.86 -1.46 -2.84
CA LEU A 197 12.82 -0.18 -2.12
C LEU A 197 12.20 -0.30 -0.73
N GLN A 198 11.07 -1.02 -0.59
CA GLN A 198 10.33 -1.08 0.68
C GLN A 198 10.80 -2.23 1.57
N HIS A 199 11.24 -3.34 0.98
CA HIS A 199 11.57 -4.55 1.73
C HIS A 199 13.05 -4.96 1.66
N GLY A 200 13.88 -4.25 0.88
CA GLY A 200 15.32 -4.52 0.75
C GLY A 200 15.63 -5.89 0.16
N LEU A 201 14.74 -6.40 -0.70
CA LEU A 201 14.86 -7.70 -1.35
C LEU A 201 15.60 -7.58 -2.69
N PHE A 202 16.54 -8.49 -2.92
CA PHE A 202 17.24 -8.63 -4.20
C PHE A 202 16.30 -9.35 -5.17
N VAL A 203 15.57 -8.59 -5.98
CA VAL A 203 14.56 -9.14 -6.90
C VAL A 203 15.08 -9.10 -8.34
N ALA A 204 15.08 -10.25 -9.02
CA ALA A 204 15.41 -10.34 -10.45
C ALA A 204 14.16 -10.58 -11.29
N ASN A 205 14.08 -9.96 -12.47
CA ASN A 205 12.98 -10.16 -13.40
C ASN A 205 13.41 -11.09 -14.53
N TYR A 206 12.82 -12.29 -14.58
CA TYR A 206 13.01 -13.21 -15.70
C TYR A 206 11.83 -13.08 -16.68
N PRO A 207 12.04 -12.51 -17.88
CA PRO A 207 11.00 -12.43 -18.89
C PRO A 207 10.77 -13.81 -19.54
N LEU A 208 9.55 -14.33 -19.48
CA LEU A 208 9.20 -15.51 -20.26
C LEU A 208 9.03 -15.12 -21.73
N ILE A 209 9.84 -15.73 -22.59
CA ILE A 209 9.80 -15.59 -24.06
C ILE A 209 9.08 -16.77 -24.71
N ASP A 210 8.80 -16.70 -26.02
CA ASP A 210 8.07 -17.75 -26.74
C ASP A 210 8.77 -19.11 -26.57
N GLU A 211 10.11 -19.15 -26.68
CA GLU A 211 10.92 -20.36 -26.56
C GLU A 211 10.80 -21.02 -25.17
N ASP A 212 10.67 -20.23 -24.10
CA ASP A 212 10.45 -20.73 -22.75
C ASP A 212 9.04 -21.35 -22.60
N LEU A 213 8.08 -20.87 -23.38
CA LEU A 213 6.66 -21.21 -23.28
C LEU A 213 6.23 -22.33 -24.25
N GLU A 214 7.08 -22.69 -25.22
CA GLU A 214 6.86 -23.83 -26.12
C GLU A 214 6.87 -25.17 -25.38
N VAL A 215 7.71 -25.27 -24.34
CA VAL A 215 7.78 -26.41 -23.44
C VAL A 215 7.09 -26.09 -22.12
N ASP A 216 6.43 -27.08 -21.53
CA ASP A 216 5.81 -26.90 -20.20
C ASP A 216 6.84 -27.05 -19.06
N ASP A 217 8.13 -26.79 -19.31
CA ASP A 217 9.23 -26.96 -18.33
C ASP A 217 9.80 -25.62 -17.87
N LEU A 218 10.47 -25.60 -16.70
CA LEU A 218 11.07 -24.37 -16.18
C LEU A 218 12.36 -24.06 -16.98
N PRO A 219 12.59 -22.81 -17.41
CA PRO A 219 13.83 -22.43 -18.09
C PRO A 219 15.08 -22.85 -17.31
N ARG A 220 16.11 -23.34 -18.01
CA ARG A 220 17.34 -23.88 -17.39
C ARG A 220 17.98 -22.95 -16.33
N PRO A 221 18.08 -21.61 -16.54
CA PRO A 221 18.64 -20.72 -15.53
C PRO A 221 17.86 -20.68 -14.21
N LEU A 222 16.60 -21.11 -14.23
CA LEU A 222 15.70 -21.08 -13.08
C LEU A 222 15.58 -22.43 -12.37
N THR A 223 16.08 -23.52 -12.96
CA THR A 223 15.91 -24.87 -12.41
C THR A 223 16.43 -24.98 -10.98
N GLU A 224 17.62 -24.44 -10.70
CA GLU A 224 18.22 -24.43 -9.35
C GLU A 224 17.65 -23.33 -8.44
N LEU A 225 16.88 -22.40 -9.01
CA LEU A 225 16.27 -21.26 -8.31
C LEU A 225 14.76 -21.39 -8.18
N ARG A 226 14.20 -22.59 -8.45
CA ARG A 226 12.76 -22.86 -8.43
C ARG A 226 12.09 -22.36 -7.15
N ASP A 227 12.71 -22.62 -6.01
CA ASP A 227 12.16 -22.24 -4.70
C ASP A 227 12.28 -20.72 -4.42
N ARG A 228 12.87 -19.97 -5.35
CA ARG A 228 12.93 -18.50 -5.37
C ARG A 228 12.06 -17.87 -6.45
N CYS A 229 11.41 -18.67 -7.29
CA CYS A 229 10.56 -18.16 -8.36
C CYS A 229 9.18 -17.79 -7.85
N PHE A 230 8.64 -16.69 -8.39
CA PHE A 230 7.26 -16.29 -8.19
C PHE A 230 6.65 -15.81 -9.52
N GLY A 231 5.51 -16.37 -9.89
CA GLY A 231 4.82 -16.07 -11.13
C GLY A 231 3.97 -14.80 -11.05
N LEU A 232 4.03 -13.95 -12.05
CA LEU A 232 3.00 -12.93 -12.28
C LEU A 232 2.19 -13.30 -13.52
N VAL A 233 0.88 -13.10 -13.46
CA VAL A 233 -0.05 -13.19 -14.60
C VAL A 233 -0.96 -11.99 -14.63
N SER A 234 -1.50 -11.69 -15.80
CA SER A 234 -2.54 -10.69 -16.00
C SER A 234 -3.72 -11.34 -16.72
N SER A 235 -4.86 -10.65 -16.76
CA SER A 235 -5.99 -11.01 -17.60
C SER A 235 -5.60 -10.78 -19.07
N PRO A 236 -6.13 -11.59 -19.99
CA PRO A 236 -5.90 -11.40 -21.42
C PRO A 236 -6.29 -10.00 -21.90
N GLN A 237 -7.42 -9.48 -21.42
CA GLN A 237 -7.91 -8.15 -21.77
C GLN A 237 -6.91 -7.07 -21.35
N ARG A 238 -6.50 -7.08 -20.08
CA ARG A 238 -5.57 -6.07 -19.56
C ARG A 238 -4.20 -6.15 -20.24
N LEU A 239 -3.71 -7.37 -20.50
CA LEU A 239 -2.43 -7.55 -21.16
C LEU A 239 -2.48 -7.11 -22.63
N HIS A 240 -3.57 -7.41 -23.33
CA HIS A 240 -3.83 -6.93 -24.69
C HIS A 240 -3.81 -5.40 -24.74
N GLU A 241 -4.57 -4.73 -23.87
CA GLU A 241 -4.63 -3.26 -23.77
C GLU A 241 -3.24 -2.64 -23.61
N VAL A 242 -2.50 -3.04 -22.57
CA VAL A 242 -1.17 -2.47 -22.27
C VAL A 242 -0.16 -2.73 -23.39
N ARG A 243 -0.27 -3.87 -24.08
CA ARG A 243 0.61 -4.17 -25.23
C ARG A 243 0.19 -3.40 -26.49
N SER A 244 -1.11 -3.21 -26.71
CA SER A 244 -1.65 -2.42 -27.82
C SER A 244 -1.27 -0.95 -27.68
N GLU A 245 -1.25 -0.39 -26.47
CA GLU A 245 -0.71 0.95 -26.21
C GLU A 245 0.78 1.06 -26.58
N ARG A 246 1.57 0.02 -26.28
CA ARG A 246 3.02 0.01 -26.56
C ARG A 246 3.34 -0.23 -28.05
N ARG A 247 2.66 -1.18 -28.68
CA ARG A 247 2.93 -1.67 -30.05
C ARG A 247 1.61 -2.09 -30.74
N PRO A 248 0.80 -1.12 -31.19
CA PRO A 248 -0.49 -1.38 -31.82
C PRO A 248 -0.35 -2.32 -33.04
N GLY A 249 -1.32 -3.22 -33.23
CA GLY A 249 -1.41 -4.07 -34.43
C GLY A 249 -0.33 -5.15 -34.58
N SER A 250 0.51 -5.36 -33.56
CA SER A 250 1.59 -6.36 -33.60
C SER A 250 1.12 -7.75 -33.14
N ARG A 251 1.80 -8.83 -33.59
CA ARG A 251 1.58 -10.20 -33.05
C ARG A 251 1.73 -10.23 -31.52
N TYR A 252 2.73 -9.51 -31.00
CA TYR A 252 2.98 -9.34 -29.56
C TYR A 252 1.77 -8.84 -28.78
N ALA A 253 1.01 -7.91 -29.36
CA ALA A 253 -0.20 -7.36 -28.76
C ALA A 253 -1.46 -8.18 -29.09
N SER A 254 -1.44 -9.11 -30.04
CA SER A 254 -2.64 -9.85 -30.46
C SER A 254 -3.26 -10.66 -29.32
N GLU A 255 -4.60 -10.73 -29.29
CA GLU A 255 -5.33 -11.53 -28.29
C GLU A 255 -4.90 -13.00 -28.29
N GLN A 256 -4.69 -13.58 -29.49
CA GLN A 256 -4.26 -14.97 -29.64
C GLN A 256 -2.92 -15.23 -28.95
N GLN A 257 -1.93 -14.36 -29.19
CA GLN A 257 -0.61 -14.47 -28.56
C GLN A 257 -0.70 -14.28 -27.05
N VAL A 258 -1.43 -13.27 -26.58
CA VAL A 258 -1.62 -12.98 -25.16
C VAL A 258 -2.25 -14.16 -24.42
N VAL A 259 -3.33 -14.73 -24.97
CA VAL A 259 -4.00 -15.90 -24.37
C VAL A 259 -3.08 -17.11 -24.34
N TRP A 260 -2.33 -17.35 -25.43
CA TRP A 260 -1.38 -18.45 -25.51
C TRP A 260 -0.28 -18.32 -24.45
N GLU A 261 0.37 -17.16 -24.35
CA GLU A 261 1.46 -16.91 -23.39
C GLU A 261 1.00 -17.07 -21.94
N LEU A 262 -0.14 -16.46 -21.59
CA LEU A 262 -0.70 -16.54 -20.23
C LEU A 262 -1.09 -17.97 -19.84
N THR A 263 -1.66 -18.72 -20.78
CA THR A 263 -2.06 -20.12 -20.56
C THR A 263 -0.83 -21.00 -20.33
N ARG A 264 0.22 -20.83 -21.15
CA ARG A 264 1.47 -21.58 -21.02
C ARG A 264 2.21 -21.23 -19.74
N ALA A 265 2.33 -19.96 -19.41
CA ALA A 265 2.95 -19.50 -18.16
C ALA A 265 2.25 -20.11 -16.94
N GLN A 266 0.91 -20.04 -16.86
CA GLN A 266 0.17 -20.64 -15.75
C GLN A 266 0.32 -22.15 -15.67
N ARG A 267 0.37 -22.85 -16.81
CA ARG A 267 0.59 -24.29 -16.84
C ARG A 267 1.97 -24.65 -16.29
N MET A 268 3.01 -23.94 -16.72
CA MET A 268 4.37 -24.07 -16.22
C MET A 268 4.41 -23.84 -14.70
N TYR A 269 3.77 -22.76 -14.20
CA TYR A 269 3.73 -22.48 -12.77
C TYR A 269 3.08 -23.61 -11.97
N ARG A 270 1.94 -24.12 -12.43
CA ARG A 270 1.23 -25.21 -11.74
C ARG A 270 2.03 -26.51 -11.73
N ARG A 271 2.62 -26.88 -12.86
CA ARG A 271 3.46 -28.08 -12.98
C ARG A 271 4.63 -28.05 -12.01
N HIS A 272 5.26 -26.89 -11.87
CA HIS A 272 6.42 -26.69 -11.02
C HIS A 272 6.09 -26.15 -9.63
N THR A 273 4.82 -26.08 -9.25
CA THR A 273 4.36 -25.54 -7.94
C THR A 273 4.92 -24.13 -7.64
N ILE A 274 5.12 -23.31 -8.67
CA ILE A 274 5.52 -21.92 -8.50
C ILE A 274 4.31 -21.12 -8.02
N PRO A 275 4.38 -20.43 -6.87
CA PRO A 275 3.31 -19.55 -6.44
C PRO A 275 3.17 -18.39 -7.42
N PHE A 276 1.93 -17.98 -7.70
CA PHE A 276 1.68 -16.84 -8.59
C PHE A 276 0.50 -15.98 -8.13
N VAL A 277 0.40 -14.79 -8.70
CA VAL A 277 -0.67 -13.81 -8.46
C VAL A 277 -1.12 -13.15 -9.76
N ASP A 278 -2.41 -12.82 -9.82
CA ASP A 278 -3.00 -12.00 -10.87
C ASP A 278 -2.79 -10.51 -10.56
N THR A 279 -2.19 -9.76 -11.48
CA THR A 279 -1.83 -8.34 -11.32
C THR A 279 -2.83 -7.39 -11.99
N SER A 280 -3.91 -7.89 -12.59
CA SER A 280 -4.78 -7.10 -13.50
C SER A 280 -5.42 -5.88 -12.85
N THR A 281 -5.83 -6.01 -11.59
CA THR A 281 -6.60 -5.00 -10.85
C THR A 281 -5.98 -4.68 -9.50
N ARG A 282 -4.74 -5.13 -9.26
CA ARG A 282 -4.06 -4.99 -7.98
C ARG A 282 -3.01 -3.90 -8.03
N SER A 283 -2.87 -3.16 -6.94
CA SER A 283 -1.77 -2.22 -6.77
C SER A 283 -0.44 -2.95 -6.57
N VAL A 284 0.67 -2.23 -6.71
CA VAL A 284 2.00 -2.81 -6.52
C VAL A 284 2.20 -3.25 -5.06
N GLU A 285 1.66 -2.49 -4.12
CA GLU A 285 1.63 -2.78 -2.68
C GLU A 285 0.89 -4.09 -2.39
N GLU A 286 -0.28 -4.30 -3.01
CA GLU A 286 -1.07 -5.52 -2.85
C GLU A 286 -0.36 -6.74 -3.43
N ILE A 287 0.24 -6.59 -4.63
CA ILE A 287 1.02 -7.64 -5.28
C ILE A 287 2.22 -8.02 -4.39
N ALA A 288 2.98 -7.04 -3.92
CA ALA A 288 4.12 -7.24 -3.04
C ALA A 288 3.71 -7.95 -1.73
N THR A 289 2.58 -7.55 -1.14
CA THR A 289 2.05 -8.17 0.08
C THR A 289 1.72 -9.65 -0.15
N ILE A 290 1.05 -9.99 -1.26
CA ILE A 290 0.72 -11.37 -1.61
C ILE A 290 1.99 -12.19 -1.84
N ILE A 291 3.00 -11.62 -2.50
CA ILE A 291 4.30 -12.26 -2.70
C ILE A 291 4.91 -12.59 -1.33
N LEU A 292 5.04 -11.61 -0.43
CA LEU A 292 5.65 -11.81 0.88
C LEU A 292 4.90 -12.82 1.75
N GLN A 293 3.57 -12.93 1.62
CA GLN A 293 2.77 -13.93 2.33
C GLN A 293 3.00 -15.35 1.80
N LYS A 294 3.05 -15.50 0.48
CA LYS A 294 3.22 -16.80 -0.18
C LYS A 294 4.68 -17.24 -0.28
N PHE A 295 5.60 -16.30 -0.07
CA PHE A 295 7.04 -16.47 -0.13
C PHE A 295 7.67 -16.09 1.23
N PRO A 296 7.41 -16.87 2.30
CA PRO A 296 7.99 -16.60 3.61
C PRO A 296 9.51 -16.76 3.53
N ARG A 297 10.23 -15.71 3.99
CA ARG A 297 11.70 -15.65 3.97
C ARG A 297 12.31 -16.92 4.55
N ALA A 298 13.07 -17.66 3.74
CA ALA A 298 14.04 -18.61 4.26
C ALA A 298 15.16 -17.81 4.95
N GLY A 299 15.06 -17.63 6.27
CA GLY A 299 16.12 -17.04 7.09
C GLY A 299 15.86 -15.61 7.59
N SER A 300 14.97 -15.46 8.57
CA SER A 300 15.17 -14.48 9.64
C SER A 300 15.96 -15.13 10.78
N SER A 301 17.20 -15.50 10.50
CA SER A 301 18.18 -15.94 11.50
C SER A 301 19.27 -14.88 11.64
N THR A 302 18.89 -13.68 12.07
CA THR A 302 19.82 -12.65 12.57
C THR A 302 19.08 -11.81 13.60
N ASP A 303 18.82 -12.40 14.77
CA ASP A 303 18.61 -11.66 16.02
C ASP A 303 18.98 -12.52 17.24
N LYS A 304 20.02 -13.35 17.12
CA LYS A 304 20.54 -14.16 18.23
C LYS A 304 21.91 -13.75 18.77
N ASP A 305 22.56 -12.74 18.19
CA ASP A 305 23.83 -12.22 18.70
C ASP A 305 23.67 -10.77 19.17
N VAL A 306 22.88 -10.59 20.23
CA VAL A 306 23.12 -9.53 21.21
C VAL A 306 23.06 -10.21 22.58
N SER A 307 24.19 -10.76 22.98
CA SER A 307 24.55 -11.02 24.39
C SER A 307 25.66 -10.06 24.76
#